data_AF-A0A1F5XCK4-F1
#
_entry.id   AF-A0A1F5XCK4-F1
#
_cell.length_a   1.000
_cell.length_b   1.000
_cell.length_c   1.000
_cell.angle_alpha   90.00
_cell.angle_beta   90.00
_cell.angle_gamma   90.00
#
_symmetry.space_group_name_H-M   'P 1'
#
loop_
_entity.id
_entity.type
_entity.pdbx_description
1 polymer ?
#
loop_
_entity_poly.entity_id
_entity_poly.type
_entity_poly.pdbx_seq_one_letter_code
_entity_poly.pdbx_strand_id
1 'polypeptide(L)'
;MKTSIIAVLIVIVAAAGWYFYRAQYQAPTLAPAPQSSGDLLPAPSSVAAKEVVVDITASGFSPAEVRIKAGDTVKFINKDTKKRWPASGVHPTHLLCPGFDAKQGINAGESYSHTFTDVKTCPMHDHLFPIQFGKIIVE
;
A
#
# COMPACT_ATOMS: atom_id res chain seq x y z
N MET A 1 -32.55 -22.01 -40.10
CA MET A 1 -31.27 -21.75 -40.80
C MET A 1 -30.49 -20.58 -40.17
N LYS A 2 -31.06 -19.37 -40.03
CA LYS A 2 -30.35 -18.20 -39.46
C LYS A 2 -30.00 -18.32 -37.97
N THR A 3 -30.88 -18.92 -37.16
CA THR A 3 -30.66 -19.13 -35.71
C THR A 3 -29.57 -20.17 -35.42
N SER A 4 -29.45 -21.21 -36.26
CA SER A 4 -28.41 -22.23 -36.15
C SER A 4 -27.01 -21.68 -36.41
N ILE A 5 -26.87 -20.71 -37.33
CA ILE A 5 -25.58 -20.06 -37.63
C ILE A 5 -25.12 -19.20 -36.45
N ILE A 6 -26.05 -18.47 -35.82
CA ILE A 6 -25.75 -17.63 -34.64
C ILE A 6 -25.30 -18.48 -33.46
N ALA A 7 -25.96 -19.63 -33.21
CA ALA A 7 -25.56 -20.54 -32.14
C ALA A 7 -24.15 -21.12 -32.35
N VAL A 8 -23.79 -21.49 -33.58
CA VAL A 8 -22.45 -21.98 -33.91
C VAL A 8 -21.39 -20.91 -33.71
N LEU A 9 -21.67 -19.66 -34.10
CA LEU A 9 -20.74 -18.54 -33.89
C LEU A 9 -20.49 -18.25 -32.40
N ILE A 10 -21.53 -18.31 -31.56
CA ILE A 10 -21.38 -18.11 -30.10
C ILE A 10 -20.51 -19.20 -29.49
N VAL A 11 -20.70 -20.46 -29.90
CA VAL A 11 -19.87 -21.58 -29.40
C VAL A 11 -18.42 -21.42 -29.82
N ILE A 12 -18.16 -20.96 -31.04
CA ILE A 12 -16.79 -20.71 -31.52
C ILE A 12 -16.13 -19.56 -30.73
N VAL A 13 -16.86 -18.47 -30.49
CA VAL A 13 -16.33 -17.33 -29.71
C VAL A 13 -16.10 -17.71 -28.25
N ALA A 14 -16.99 -18.50 -27.65
CA ALA A 14 -16.82 -19.02 -26.30
C ALA A 14 -15.62 -19.98 -26.20
N ALA A 15 -15.44 -20.87 -27.19
CA ALA A 15 -14.31 -21.78 -27.25
C ALA A 15 -12.98 -21.02 -27.46
N ALA A 16 -12.97 -20.01 -28.33
CA ALA A 16 -11.80 -19.15 -28.54
C ALA A 16 -11.49 -18.34 -27.27
N GLY A 17 -12.49 -17.72 -26.66
CA GLY A 17 -12.35 -16.99 -25.40
C GLY A 17 -11.82 -17.87 -24.28
N TRP A 18 -12.32 -19.11 -24.14
CA TRP A 18 -11.81 -20.09 -23.19
C TRP A 18 -10.36 -20.50 -23.47
N TYR A 19 -10.02 -20.72 -24.75
CA TYR A 19 -8.65 -21.07 -25.16
C TYR A 19 -7.67 -19.94 -24.82
N PHE A 20 -8.02 -18.70 -25.17
CA PHE A 20 -7.19 -17.53 -24.84
C PHE A 20 -7.12 -17.26 -23.35
N TYR A 21 -8.21 -17.44 -22.60
CA TYR A 21 -8.22 -17.33 -21.14
C TYR A 21 -7.26 -18.35 -20.52
N ARG A 22 -7.34 -19.63 -20.90
CA ARG A 22 -6.40 -20.66 -20.40
C ARG A 22 -4.93 -20.37 -20.71
N ALA A 23 -4.62 -19.74 -21.84
CA ALA A 23 -3.26 -19.36 -22.18
C ALA A 23 -2.68 -18.29 -21.24
N GLN A 24 -3.51 -17.45 -20.59
CA GLN A 24 -3.07 -16.40 -19.66
C GLN A 24 -2.87 -16.91 -18.22
N TYR A 25 -3.47 -18.05 -17.86
CA TYR A 25 -3.40 -18.64 -16.51
C TYR A 25 -2.49 -19.87 -16.42
N GLN A 26 -1.50 -20.01 -17.31
CA GLN A 26 -0.40 -20.93 -17.03
C GLN A 26 0.37 -20.38 -15.83
N ALA A 27 0.12 -20.97 -14.66
CA ALA A 27 0.93 -20.76 -13.47
C ALA A 27 2.39 -21.00 -13.86
N PRO A 28 3.33 -20.14 -13.42
CA PRO A 28 4.74 -20.34 -13.70
C PRO A 28 5.15 -21.73 -13.22
N THR A 29 5.52 -22.61 -14.14
CA THR A 29 6.26 -23.82 -13.78
C THR A 29 7.56 -23.36 -13.15
N LEU A 30 7.70 -23.56 -11.83
CA LEU A 30 8.95 -23.35 -11.12
C LEU A 30 10.03 -24.19 -11.82
N ALA A 31 11.00 -23.52 -12.46
CA ALA A 31 12.19 -24.20 -12.94
C ALA A 31 12.87 -24.87 -11.73
N PRO A 32 13.42 -26.10 -11.88
CA PRO A 32 14.27 -26.67 -10.85
C PRO A 32 15.43 -25.69 -10.61
N ALA A 33 15.59 -25.22 -9.38
CA ALA A 33 16.69 -24.35 -9.01
C ALA A 33 18.02 -25.07 -9.34
N PRO A 34 18.98 -24.43 -10.03
CA PRO A 34 20.32 -24.97 -10.12
C PRO A 34 20.93 -24.97 -8.71
N GLN A 35 21.19 -26.16 -8.16
CA GLN A 35 22.02 -26.29 -6.97
C GLN A 35 23.47 -25.93 -7.37
N SER A 36 23.81 -24.66 -7.19
CA SER A 36 25.21 -24.21 -7.22
C SER A 36 25.79 -24.38 -5.83
N SER A 37 26.64 -25.41 -5.70
CA SER A 37 27.63 -25.50 -4.63
C SER A 37 28.72 -24.50 -4.94
N GLY A 38 28.69 -23.32 -4.33
CA GLY A 38 29.71 -22.29 -4.54
C GLY A 38 29.57 -21.16 -3.54
N ASP A 39 30.60 -21.03 -2.69
CA ASP A 39 30.97 -19.91 -1.82
C ASP A 39 29.88 -19.14 -1.06
N LEU A 40 30.02 -19.16 0.26
CA LEU A 40 29.27 -18.35 1.23
C LEU A 40 29.61 -16.86 1.07
N LEU A 41 29.07 -16.23 0.03
CA LEU A 41 28.82 -14.79 0.06
C LEU A 41 27.68 -14.58 1.06
N PRO A 42 27.82 -13.71 2.08
CA PRO A 42 26.70 -13.39 2.94
C PRO A 42 25.59 -12.82 2.06
N ALA A 43 24.41 -13.46 2.09
CA ALA A 43 23.20 -12.90 1.52
C ALA A 43 23.06 -11.45 2.02
N PRO A 44 22.65 -10.48 1.18
CA PRO A 44 22.38 -9.14 1.67
C PRO A 44 21.37 -9.30 2.80
N SER A 45 21.80 -8.97 4.03
CA SER A 45 20.94 -9.01 5.19
C SER A 45 19.69 -8.21 4.87
N SER A 46 18.57 -8.92 4.71
CA SER A 46 17.24 -8.32 4.67
C SER A 46 17.12 -7.46 5.92
N VAL A 47 17.23 -6.14 5.78
CA VAL A 47 16.90 -5.20 6.84
C VAL A 47 15.40 -5.35 7.02
N ALA A 48 14.98 -6.10 8.04
CA ALA A 48 13.58 -6.34 8.31
C ALA A 48 12.84 -5.00 8.41
N ALA A 49 11.77 -4.85 7.63
CA ALA A 49 10.92 -3.66 7.66
C ALA A 49 10.40 -3.44 9.09
N LYS A 50 10.53 -2.21 9.58
CA LYS A 50 10.12 -1.84 10.95
C LYS A 50 8.73 -1.20 10.93
N GLU A 51 7.95 -1.45 11.99
CA GLU A 51 6.75 -0.67 12.29
C GLU A 51 7.08 0.46 13.29
N VAL A 52 6.62 1.68 12.99
CA VAL A 52 6.72 2.86 13.87
C VAL A 52 5.32 3.38 14.19
N VAL A 53 5.07 3.71 15.45
CA VAL A 53 3.75 4.19 15.90
C VAL A 53 3.74 5.71 16.00
N VAL A 54 2.67 6.32 15.50
CA VAL A 54 2.32 7.73 15.69
C VAL A 54 0.95 7.81 16.36
N ASP A 55 0.89 8.42 17.54
CA ASP A 55 -0.37 8.70 18.20
C ASP A 55 -1.00 9.97 17.63
N ILE A 56 -2.29 9.95 17.35
CA ILE A 56 -3.08 11.14 17.02
C ILE A 56 -3.88 11.51 18.27
N THR A 57 -3.59 12.69 18.83
CA THR A 57 -4.18 13.17 20.08
C THR A 57 -4.90 14.50 19.86
N ALA A 58 -5.55 15.02 20.91
CA ALA A 58 -6.17 16.34 20.87
C ALA A 58 -5.19 17.47 20.47
N SER A 59 -3.89 17.34 20.78
CA SER A 59 -2.86 18.34 20.46
C SER A 59 -2.18 18.15 19.11
N GLY A 60 -2.38 17.02 18.42
CA GLY A 60 -1.67 16.72 17.17
C GLY A 60 -1.14 15.29 17.09
N PHE A 61 -0.29 15.10 16.08
CA PHE A 61 0.53 13.91 15.90
C PHE A 61 1.66 13.85 16.93
N SER A 62 1.88 12.69 17.53
CA SER A 62 2.94 12.46 18.50
C SER A 62 3.66 11.12 18.20
N PRO A 63 4.93 11.17 17.78
CA PRO A 63 5.70 12.37 17.44
C PRO A 63 5.19 13.06 16.15
N ALA A 64 5.39 14.37 16.05
CA ALA A 64 5.02 15.15 14.85
C ALA A 64 6.03 15.02 13.70
N GLU A 65 7.26 14.59 13.99
CA GLU A 65 8.29 14.23 13.01
C GLU A 65 8.75 12.80 13.27
N VAL A 66 8.75 11.99 12.22
CA VAL A 66 9.21 10.59 12.26
C VAL A 66 10.27 10.39 11.19
N ARG A 67 11.38 9.72 11.53
CA ARG A 67 12.37 9.23 10.57
C ARG A 67 12.27 7.72 10.46
N ILE A 68 12.20 7.22 9.23
CA ILE A 68 12.07 5.81 8.90
C ILE A 68 12.91 5.48 7.66
N LYS A 69 13.15 4.19 7.42
CA LYS A 69 13.77 3.72 6.19
C LYS A 69 12.72 3.41 5.13
N ALA A 70 13.12 3.45 3.86
CA ALA A 70 12.28 2.93 2.79
C ALA A 70 11.89 1.46 3.05
N GLY A 71 10.60 1.17 2.96
CA GLY A 71 9.99 -0.12 3.28
C GLY A 71 9.41 -0.22 4.69
N ASP A 72 9.69 0.75 5.58
CA ASP A 72 9.08 0.79 6.91
C ASP A 72 7.59 1.16 6.86
N THR A 73 6.85 0.73 7.87
CA THR A 73 5.42 1.02 8.04
C THR A 73 5.19 1.96 9.20
N VAL A 74 4.40 3.01 9.00
CA VAL A 74 3.92 3.87 10.08
C VAL A 74 2.49 3.51 10.41
N LYS A 75 2.24 3.19 11.68
CA LYS A 75 0.92 2.93 12.25
C LYS A 75 0.44 4.16 13.02
N PHE A 76 -0.62 4.78 12.52
CA PHE A 76 -1.29 5.91 13.15
C PHE A 76 -2.40 5.41 14.06
N ILE A 77 -2.33 5.68 15.35
CA ILE A 77 -3.34 5.26 16.34
C ILE A 77 -4.10 6.49 16.82
N ASN A 78 -5.43 6.46 16.70
CA ASN A 78 -6.25 7.53 17.26
C ASN A 78 -6.37 7.39 18.78
N LYS A 79 -5.66 8.24 19.52
CA LYS A 79 -5.75 8.37 20.99
C LYS A 79 -6.61 9.57 21.42
N ASP A 80 -7.30 10.21 20.49
CA ASP A 80 -8.33 11.20 20.78
C ASP A 80 -9.71 10.53 20.89
N THR A 81 -10.67 11.29 21.40
CA THR A 81 -12.11 10.97 21.45
C THR A 81 -12.83 11.26 20.14
N LYS A 82 -12.30 12.16 19.31
CA LYS A 82 -12.87 12.53 18.01
C LYS A 82 -12.34 11.60 16.92
N LYS A 83 -13.10 11.46 15.81
CA LYS A 83 -12.56 10.82 14.60
C LYS A 83 -11.35 11.60 14.09
N ARG A 84 -10.36 10.88 13.59
CA ARG A 84 -9.09 11.43 13.08
C ARG A 84 -8.79 10.88 11.71
N TRP A 85 -8.17 11.66 10.83
CA TRP A 85 -7.89 11.21 9.46
C TRP A 85 -6.49 11.64 9.04
N PRO A 86 -5.45 10.82 9.31
CA PRO A 86 -4.11 11.09 8.80
C PRO A 86 -4.08 10.96 7.27
N ALA A 87 -3.59 12.01 6.60
CA ALA A 87 -3.43 12.02 5.15
C ALA A 87 -2.20 12.82 4.73
N SER A 88 -1.67 12.50 3.55
CA SER A 88 -0.59 13.27 2.94
C SER A 88 -1.00 14.72 2.68
N GLY A 89 -0.06 15.65 2.77
CA GLY A 89 -0.26 17.01 2.27
C GLY A 89 -0.28 17.07 0.74
N VAL A 90 -0.60 18.21 0.13
CA VAL A 90 -1.25 19.38 0.73
C VAL A 90 -2.75 19.12 0.86
N HIS A 91 -3.41 19.69 1.87
CA HIS A 91 -4.87 19.62 1.98
C HIS A 91 -5.51 20.51 0.88
N PRO A 92 -6.56 20.06 0.15
CA PRO A 92 -7.26 18.79 0.28
C PRO A 92 -6.81 17.72 -0.75
N THR A 93 -5.74 17.95 -1.51
CA THR A 93 -5.41 17.12 -2.69
C THR A 93 -4.61 15.86 -2.35
N HIS A 94 -3.86 15.86 -1.25
CA HIS A 94 -3.10 14.73 -0.73
C HIS A 94 -2.04 14.18 -1.72
N LEU A 95 -1.43 15.06 -2.52
CA LEU A 95 -0.56 14.68 -3.64
C LEU A 95 0.95 14.59 -3.30
N LEU A 96 1.40 14.98 -2.10
CA LEU A 96 2.83 15.02 -1.80
C LEU A 96 3.43 13.62 -1.59
N CYS A 97 2.65 12.69 -1.02
CA CYS A 97 2.98 11.27 -0.90
C CYS A 97 1.78 10.42 -1.31
N PRO A 98 1.66 10.10 -2.62
CA PRO A 98 0.54 9.34 -3.17
C PRO A 98 0.31 8.01 -2.42
N GLY A 99 -0.95 7.71 -2.14
CA GLY A 99 -1.34 6.50 -1.42
C GLY A 99 -1.32 6.62 0.11
N PHE A 100 -0.62 7.62 0.67
CA PHE A 100 -0.73 7.95 2.08
C PHE A 100 -2.00 8.76 2.34
N ASP A 101 -3.10 8.04 2.56
CA ASP A 101 -4.41 8.59 2.88
C ASP A 101 -5.26 7.50 3.58
N ALA A 102 -5.77 7.77 4.78
CA ALA A 102 -6.69 6.86 5.45
C ALA A 102 -8.05 6.73 4.75
N LYS A 103 -8.39 7.68 3.85
CA LYS A 103 -9.62 7.81 3.05
C LYS A 103 -10.92 7.96 3.85
N GLN A 104 -10.83 7.94 5.18
CA GLN A 104 -11.92 8.11 6.11
C GLN A 104 -11.37 8.46 7.50
N GLY A 105 -12.25 9.02 8.35
CA GLY A 105 -11.93 9.21 9.75
C GLY A 105 -11.92 7.89 10.52
N ILE A 106 -10.81 7.58 11.20
CA ILE A 106 -10.66 6.47 12.14
C ILE A 106 -11.22 6.86 13.52
N ASN A 107 -11.98 5.95 14.15
CA ASN A 107 -12.59 6.16 15.48
C ASN A 107 -11.52 6.15 16.59
N ALA A 108 -11.92 6.57 17.80
CA ALA A 108 -11.08 6.46 18.98
C ALA A 108 -10.62 5.01 19.20
N GLY A 109 -9.31 4.81 19.40
CA GLY A 109 -8.68 3.50 19.57
C GLY A 109 -8.40 2.74 18.27
N GLU A 110 -8.95 3.17 17.13
CA GLU A 110 -8.64 2.56 15.83
C GLU A 110 -7.30 3.05 15.28
N SER A 111 -6.80 2.33 14.27
CA SER A 111 -5.55 2.66 13.62
C SER A 111 -5.60 2.55 12.10
N TYR A 112 -4.73 3.32 11.45
CA TYR A 112 -4.43 3.24 10.02
C TYR A 112 -2.93 3.02 9.85
N SER A 113 -2.51 2.15 8.92
CA SER A 113 -1.10 1.90 8.63
C SER A 113 -0.76 2.21 7.18
N HIS A 114 0.43 2.76 6.94
CA HIS A 114 0.97 3.02 5.61
C HIS A 114 2.45 2.65 5.53
N THR A 115 2.82 1.90 4.49
CA THR A 115 4.21 1.53 4.19
C THR A 115 4.80 2.54 3.22
N PHE A 116 5.92 3.17 3.60
CA PHE A 116 6.58 4.19 2.80
C PHE A 116 7.74 3.58 2.02
N THR A 117 7.63 3.48 0.70
CA THR A 117 8.66 2.87 -0.16
C THR A 117 9.61 3.88 -0.80
N ASP A 118 9.18 5.13 -0.94
CA ASP A 118 9.93 6.16 -1.66
C ASP A 118 10.74 7.02 -0.68
N VAL A 119 12.05 7.13 -0.91
CA VAL A 119 12.95 8.01 -0.13
C VAL A 119 12.59 9.47 -0.39
N LYS A 120 11.84 10.09 0.52
CA LYS A 120 11.42 11.49 0.48
C LYS A 120 10.89 11.97 1.83
N THR A 121 10.70 13.29 1.94
CA THR A 121 9.88 13.87 3.01
C THR A 121 8.41 13.88 2.60
N CYS A 122 7.56 13.34 3.47
CA CYS A 122 6.11 13.28 3.36
C CYS A 122 5.44 14.16 4.42
N PRO A 123 5.13 15.43 4.10
CA PRO A 123 4.25 16.23 4.94
C PRO A 123 2.88 15.58 5.08
N MET A 124 2.27 15.71 6.26
CA MET A 124 0.95 15.17 6.57
C MET A 124 0.11 16.15 7.37
N HIS A 125 -1.20 15.91 7.36
CA HIS A 125 -2.18 16.64 8.15
C HIS A 125 -3.31 15.71 8.59
N ASP A 126 -4.11 16.16 9.55
CA ASP A 126 -5.40 15.55 9.84
C ASP A 126 -6.47 16.18 8.95
N HIS A 127 -7.10 15.41 8.07
CA HIS A 127 -8.11 15.91 7.13
C HIS A 127 -9.34 16.49 7.86
N LEU A 128 -9.67 15.96 9.05
CA LEU A 128 -10.79 16.48 9.86
C LEU A 128 -10.39 17.68 10.72
N PHE A 129 -9.09 17.87 10.96
CA PHE A 129 -8.53 18.99 11.74
C PHE A 129 -7.32 19.57 11.00
N PRO A 130 -7.50 20.30 9.88
CA PRO A 130 -6.45 20.66 8.92
C PRO A 130 -5.49 21.75 9.42
N ILE A 131 -5.44 21.98 10.74
CA ILE A 131 -4.46 22.80 11.44
C ILE A 131 -3.41 21.94 12.17
N GLN A 132 -3.63 20.62 12.25
CA GLN A 132 -2.71 19.68 12.87
C GLN A 132 -1.84 19.05 11.79
N PHE A 133 -0.53 19.27 11.89
CA PHE A 133 0.44 18.89 10.88
C PHE A 133 1.53 18.00 11.48
N GLY A 134 2.18 17.24 10.61
CA GLY A 134 3.39 16.50 10.90
C GLY A 134 4.16 16.18 9.62
N LYS A 135 5.23 15.40 9.74
CA LYS A 135 5.94 14.86 8.59
C LYS A 135 6.60 13.52 8.89
N ILE A 136 6.62 12.67 7.87
CA ILE A 136 7.43 11.46 7.83
C ILE A 136 8.63 11.75 6.92
N ILE A 137 9.84 11.47 7.38
CA ILE A 137 11.07 11.59 6.61
C ILE A 137 11.53 10.16 6.33
N VAL A 138 11.52 9.78 5.06
CA VAL A 138 12.02 8.49 4.59
C VAL A 138 13.45 8.70 4.10
N GLU A 139 14.40 7.99 4.68
CA GLU A 139 15.85 8.09 4.41
C GLU A 139 16.51 6.74 4.10
#